data_AF-A0A9D1HMT1-F1
#
_entry.id   AF-A0A9D1HMT1-F1
#
_cell.length_a   1.000
_cell.length_b   1.000
_cell.length_c   1.000
_cell.angle_alpha   90.00
_cell.angle_beta   90.00
_cell.angle_gamma   90.00
#
_symmetry.space_group_name_H-M   'P 1'
#
loop_
_entity.id
_entity.type
_entity.pdbx_description
1 polymer ?
#
loop_
_entity_poly.entity_id
_entity_poly.type
_entity_poly.pdbx_seq_one_letter_code
_entity_poly.pdbx_strand_id
1 'polypeptide(L)'
;MKKWKKGLLVLIIACLCVGMVALYTQMLPILDDYGRMQIEQFTSAVLVHYKREIFTSEALTDWIIVNRDEKGEILSIEYDMTSLNQLADQLVYDAESTIYQVQLGHYQAKDDSRYERVLEKISTEQGVVGRVPLETALSFPLLSWLGIQIPVRFKTMTNFSQEILTEVTDYGINDTMVKISVRVTMNQEMVLPFFHEIYPSEYTFPVALRLVKGRVPEVYLGGQTNE
;
A
#
# COMPACT_ATOMS: atom_id res chain seq x y z
N MET A 1 -54.43 30.65 20.25
CA MET A 1 -52.98 30.75 20.60
C MET A 1 -52.16 29.45 20.48
N LYS A 2 -52.75 28.23 20.38
CA LYS A 2 -51.99 26.95 20.37
C LYS A 2 -51.52 26.44 19.00
N LYS A 3 -52.19 26.77 17.88
CA LYS A 3 -51.88 26.19 16.55
C LYS A 3 -50.61 26.75 15.90
N TRP A 4 -50.38 28.07 15.99
CA TRP A 4 -49.18 28.70 15.43
C TRP A 4 -47.88 28.26 16.14
N LYS A 5 -47.93 28.07 17.46
CA LYS A 5 -46.79 27.50 18.22
C LYS A 5 -46.42 26.08 17.77
N LYS A 6 -47.42 25.25 17.42
CA LYS A 6 -47.19 23.90 16.87
C LYS A 6 -46.57 23.97 15.46
N GLY A 7 -47.08 24.85 14.60
CA GLY A 7 -46.49 25.07 13.26
C GLY A 7 -45.05 25.57 13.32
N LEU A 8 -44.76 26.52 14.22
CA LEU A 8 -43.42 27.04 14.47
C LEU A 8 -42.47 25.93 14.95
N LEU A 9 -42.92 25.08 15.86
CA LEU A 9 -42.12 23.95 16.37
C LEU A 9 -41.79 22.94 15.26
N VAL A 10 -42.77 22.60 14.41
CA VAL A 10 -42.55 21.74 13.24
C VAL A 10 -41.52 22.35 12.28
N LEU A 11 -41.61 23.66 12.03
CA LEU A 11 -40.67 24.37 11.15
C LEU A 11 -39.25 24.41 11.72
N ILE A 12 -39.10 24.61 13.03
CA ILE A 12 -37.79 24.55 13.70
C ILE A 12 -37.18 23.16 13.56
N ILE A 13 -37.95 22.09 13.82
CA ILE A 13 -37.47 20.71 13.69
C ILE A 13 -37.07 20.42 12.24
N ALA A 14 -37.90 20.80 11.27
CA ALA A 14 -37.59 20.63 9.85
C ALA A 14 -36.29 21.36 9.46
N CYS A 15 -36.10 22.60 9.92
CA CYS A 15 -34.87 23.37 9.70
C CYS A 15 -33.65 22.69 10.34
N LEU A 16 -33.81 22.13 11.54
CA LEU A 16 -32.75 21.38 12.24
C LEU A 16 -32.37 20.11 11.49
N CYS A 17 -33.35 19.37 10.96
CA CYS A 17 -33.11 18.20 10.13
C CYS A 17 -32.37 18.57 8.83
N VAL A 18 -32.80 19.61 8.12
CA VAL A 18 -32.12 20.09 6.91
C VAL A 18 -30.70 20.54 7.22
N GLY A 19 -30.50 21.26 8.33
CA GLY A 19 -29.18 21.67 8.79
C GLY A 19 -28.26 20.48 9.10
N MET A 20 -28.78 19.43 9.75
CA MET A 20 -28.03 18.20 10.01
C MET A 20 -27.62 17.48 8.72
N VAL A 21 -28.55 17.37 7.75
CA VAL A 21 -28.24 16.73 6.45
C VAL A 21 -27.19 17.53 5.70
N ALA A 22 -27.32 18.86 5.64
CA ALA A 22 -26.35 19.74 4.99
C ALA A 22 -24.95 19.61 5.63
N LEU A 23 -24.89 19.61 6.97
CA LEU A 23 -23.65 19.42 7.71
C LEU A 23 -23.01 18.07 7.41
N TYR A 24 -23.80 16.99 7.42
CA TYR A 24 -23.33 15.65 7.10
C TYR A 24 -22.76 15.58 5.68
N THR A 25 -23.45 16.14 4.69
CA THR A 25 -22.97 16.15 3.29
C THR A 25 -21.69 16.97 3.10
N GLN A 26 -21.46 18.00 3.91
CA GLN A 26 -20.24 18.80 3.88
C GLN A 26 -19.06 18.09 4.56
N MET A 27 -19.33 17.35 5.63
CA MET A 27 -18.30 16.57 6.34
C MET A 27 -17.85 15.35 5.53
N LEU A 28 -18.74 14.74 4.74
CA LEU A 28 -18.48 13.48 4.03
C LEU A 28 -17.18 13.46 3.20
N PRO A 29 -16.88 14.42 2.31
CA PRO A 29 -15.62 14.41 1.55
C PRO A 29 -14.37 14.53 2.44
N ILE A 30 -14.47 15.27 3.55
CA ILE A 30 -13.36 15.39 4.51
C ILE A 30 -13.12 14.07 5.23
N LEU A 31 -14.21 13.37 5.60
CA LEU A 31 -14.12 12.05 6.19
C LEU A 31 -13.54 11.03 5.20
N ASP A 32 -13.88 11.14 3.92
CA ASP A 32 -13.32 10.34 2.84
C ASP A 32 -11.80 10.52 2.74
N ASP A 33 -11.33 11.76 2.58
CA ASP A 33 -9.91 12.06 2.45
C ASP A 33 -9.09 11.59 3.66
N TYR A 34 -9.60 11.82 4.88
CA TYR A 34 -8.95 11.33 6.09
C TYR A 34 -8.96 9.81 6.16
N GLY A 35 -10.05 9.16 5.75
CA GLY A 35 -10.15 7.71 5.70
C GLY A 35 -9.14 7.10 4.74
N ARG A 36 -9.08 7.62 3.51
CA ARG A 36 -8.09 7.27 2.49
C ARG A 36 -6.67 7.35 3.04
N MET A 37 -6.30 8.47 3.66
CA MET A 37 -4.96 8.67 4.23
C MET A 37 -4.62 7.65 5.33
N GLN A 38 -5.59 7.32 6.20
CA GLN A 38 -5.38 6.35 7.28
C GLN A 38 -5.26 4.92 6.75
N ILE A 39 -6.06 4.58 5.74
CA ILE A 39 -6.00 3.31 5.05
C ILE A 39 -4.65 3.16 4.32
N GLU A 40 -4.22 4.17 3.57
CA GLU A 40 -2.89 4.18 2.91
C GLU A 40 -1.75 4.03 3.92
N GLN A 41 -1.82 4.72 5.06
CA GLN A 41 -0.81 4.60 6.13
C GLN A 41 -0.78 3.18 6.71
N PHE A 42 -1.95 2.60 6.99
CA PHE A 42 -2.08 1.24 7.50
C PHE A 42 -1.50 0.24 6.49
N THR A 43 -1.92 0.33 5.24
CA THR A 43 -1.47 -0.50 4.13
C THR A 43 0.03 -0.43 3.93
N SER A 44 0.58 0.78 3.89
CA SER A 44 2.02 0.97 3.78
C SER A 44 2.75 0.35 4.96
N ALA A 45 2.18 0.38 6.18
CA ALA A 45 2.80 -0.23 7.34
C ALA A 45 2.84 -1.76 7.23
N VAL A 46 1.73 -2.38 6.81
CA VAL A 46 1.66 -3.84 6.55
C VAL A 46 2.70 -4.25 5.52
N LEU A 47 2.70 -3.61 4.35
CA LEU A 47 3.52 -4.02 3.21
C LEU A 47 5.02 -3.74 3.38
N VAL A 48 5.38 -2.61 3.99
CA VAL A 48 6.79 -2.31 4.29
C VAL A 48 7.32 -3.23 5.39
N HIS A 49 6.49 -3.55 6.38
CA HIS A 49 6.85 -4.53 7.40
C HIS A 49 7.25 -5.86 6.75
N TYR A 50 6.44 -6.38 5.83
CA TYR A 50 6.72 -7.65 5.16
C TYR A 50 7.90 -7.63 4.21
N LYS A 51 8.10 -6.52 3.49
CA LYS A 51 9.30 -6.36 2.69
C LYS A 51 10.56 -6.61 3.53
N ARG A 52 10.62 -6.10 4.76
CA ARG A 52 11.79 -6.24 5.63
C ARG A 52 12.01 -7.69 6.09
N GLU A 53 10.93 -8.43 6.33
CA GLU A 53 10.98 -9.83 6.78
C GLU A 53 11.45 -10.78 5.65
N ILE A 54 11.01 -10.50 4.43
CA ILE A 54 11.22 -11.39 3.28
C ILE A 54 12.50 -11.08 2.48
N PHE A 55 12.86 -9.80 2.35
CA PHE A 55 14.02 -9.38 1.55
C PHE A 55 15.26 -9.15 2.43
N THR A 56 15.85 -10.22 2.95
CA THR A 56 17.22 -10.20 3.49
C THR A 56 18.22 -10.33 2.33
N SER A 57 19.18 -9.41 2.26
CA SER A 57 19.89 -8.97 1.04
C SER A 57 20.75 -9.99 0.28
N GLU A 58 20.79 -11.27 0.68
CA GLU A 58 21.74 -12.25 0.11
C GLU A 58 21.10 -13.40 -0.67
N ALA A 59 19.79 -13.68 -0.53
CA ALA A 59 19.22 -14.96 -1.02
C ALA A 59 18.67 -14.96 -2.46
N LEU A 60 18.61 -13.82 -3.15
CA LEU A 60 17.71 -13.67 -4.32
C LEU A 60 18.41 -13.65 -5.69
N THR A 61 19.73 -13.84 -5.73
CA THR A 61 20.51 -13.79 -6.99
C THR A 61 20.43 -15.10 -7.79
N ASP A 62 20.00 -16.18 -7.15
CA ASP A 62 19.99 -17.54 -7.71
C ASP A 62 18.78 -17.84 -8.61
N TRP A 63 17.75 -17.01 -8.60
CA TRP A 63 16.53 -17.22 -9.41
C TRP A 63 16.63 -16.72 -10.85
N ILE A 64 17.76 -16.09 -11.21
CA ILE A 64 18.08 -15.72 -12.59
C ILE A 64 19.14 -16.69 -13.11
N ILE A 65 18.74 -17.58 -14.01
CA ILE A 65 19.59 -18.60 -14.61
C ILE A 65 20.06 -18.08 -15.97
N VAL A 66 21.37 -17.96 -16.14
CA VAL A 66 21.97 -17.49 -17.41
C VAL A 66 22.65 -18.66 -18.09
N ASN A 67 22.09 -19.11 -19.21
CA ASN A 67 22.68 -20.17 -20.01
C ASN A 67 23.63 -19.57 -21.04
N ARG A 68 24.85 -20.11 -21.10
CA ARG A 68 25.90 -19.64 -22.02
C ARG A 68 26.37 -20.77 -22.92
N ASP A 69 26.83 -20.43 -24.11
CA ASP A 69 27.50 -21.38 -25.01
C ASP A 69 28.96 -21.62 -24.59
N GLU A 70 29.65 -22.53 -25.30
CA GLU A 70 31.07 -22.84 -25.06
C GLU A 70 32.02 -21.64 -25.25
N LYS A 71 31.56 -20.59 -25.95
CA LYS A 71 32.32 -19.36 -26.22
C LYS A 71 32.02 -18.25 -25.20
N GLY A 72 31.12 -18.50 -24.25
CA GLY A 72 30.70 -17.58 -23.20
C GLY A 72 29.58 -16.61 -23.60
N GLU A 73 29.00 -16.77 -24.80
CA GLU A 73 27.87 -15.95 -25.27
C GLU A 73 26.57 -16.35 -24.57
N ILE A 74 25.68 -15.38 -24.35
CA ILE A 74 24.40 -15.60 -23.69
C ILE A 74 23.44 -16.26 -24.70
N LEU A 75 22.95 -17.46 -24.38
CA LEU A 75 21.95 -18.18 -25.18
C LEU A 75 20.53 -17.86 -24.73
N SER A 76 20.28 -17.96 -23.43
CA SER A 76 18.98 -17.66 -22.82
C SER A 76 19.16 -17.14 -21.39
N ILE A 77 18.16 -16.37 -20.96
CA ILE A 77 17.98 -15.97 -19.56
C ILE A 77 16.66 -16.60 -19.12
N GLU A 78 16.74 -17.45 -18.11
CA GLU A 78 15.62 -18.19 -17.55
C GLU A 78 15.39 -17.75 -16.10
N TYR A 79 14.16 -17.96 -15.64
CA TYR A 79 13.72 -17.55 -14.32
C TYR A 79 13.12 -18.75 -13.59
N ASP A 80 13.47 -18.94 -12.32
CA ASP A 80 12.77 -19.90 -11.47
C ASP A 80 11.38 -19.36 -11.11
N MET A 81 10.43 -19.58 -12.01
CA MET A 81 9.04 -19.16 -11.83
C MET A 81 8.37 -19.85 -10.64
N THR A 82 8.86 -21.02 -10.21
CA THR A 82 8.27 -21.70 -9.06
C THR A 82 8.62 -20.95 -7.78
N SER A 83 9.91 -20.66 -7.59
CA SER A 83 10.38 -19.90 -6.42
C SER A 83 9.83 -18.48 -6.40
N LEU A 84 9.74 -17.82 -7.57
CA LEU A 84 9.17 -16.46 -7.66
C LEU A 84 7.69 -16.40 -7.32
N ASN A 85 6.88 -17.36 -7.80
CA ASN A 85 5.46 -17.41 -7.44
C ASN A 85 5.28 -17.76 -5.97
N GLN A 86 6.05 -18.70 -5.42
CA GLN A 86 6.01 -19.02 -3.99
C GLN A 86 6.34 -17.81 -3.12
N LEU A 87 7.34 -17.01 -3.51
CA LEU A 87 7.64 -15.75 -2.83
C LEU A 87 6.46 -14.78 -2.88
N ALA A 88 5.88 -14.59 -4.06
CA ALA A 88 4.77 -13.67 -4.26
C ALA A 88 3.52 -14.10 -3.48
N ASP A 89 3.21 -15.40 -3.48
CA ASP A 89 2.10 -15.97 -2.72
C ASP A 89 2.32 -15.84 -1.21
N GLN A 90 3.56 -16.04 -0.73
CA GLN A 90 3.88 -15.85 0.68
C GLN A 90 3.79 -14.39 1.12
N LEU A 91 4.25 -13.45 0.28
CA LEU A 91 4.07 -12.01 0.50
C LEU A 91 2.59 -11.65 0.68
N VAL A 92 1.72 -12.18 -0.18
CA VAL A 92 0.27 -11.95 -0.11
C VAL A 92 -0.34 -12.60 1.14
N TYR A 93 -0.01 -13.87 1.40
CA TYR A 93 -0.53 -14.61 2.56
C TYR A 93 -0.18 -13.91 3.88
N ASP A 94 1.07 -13.48 4.02
CA ASP A 94 1.52 -12.77 5.20
C ASP A 94 0.79 -11.43 5.32
N ALA A 95 0.70 -10.65 4.23
CA ALA A 95 -0.06 -9.39 4.20
C ALA A 95 -1.51 -9.57 4.64
N GLU A 96 -2.23 -10.55 4.08
CA GLU A 96 -3.60 -10.91 4.43
C GLU A 96 -3.73 -11.30 5.91
N SER A 97 -2.84 -12.16 6.38
CA SER A 97 -2.86 -12.66 7.75
C SER A 97 -2.67 -11.54 8.78
N THR A 98 -1.73 -10.60 8.55
CA THR A 98 -1.58 -9.45 9.47
C THR A 98 -2.76 -8.52 9.42
N ILE A 99 -3.30 -8.21 8.25
CA ILE A 99 -4.50 -7.38 8.18
C ILE A 99 -5.62 -8.03 8.99
N TYR A 100 -5.81 -9.34 8.85
CA TYR A 100 -6.80 -10.08 9.61
C TYR A 100 -6.56 -10.05 11.12
N GLN A 101 -5.32 -10.29 11.59
CA GLN A 101 -4.98 -10.22 13.02
C GLN A 101 -5.16 -8.81 13.61
N VAL A 102 -4.80 -7.78 12.86
CA VAL A 102 -5.00 -6.38 13.25
C VAL A 102 -6.49 -6.07 13.35
N GLN A 103 -7.30 -6.54 12.41
CA GLN A 103 -8.76 -6.35 12.45
C GLN A 103 -9.43 -7.06 13.63
N LEU A 104 -8.91 -8.22 14.05
CA LEU A 104 -9.39 -8.93 15.25
C LEU A 104 -8.89 -8.31 16.56
N GLY A 105 -7.89 -7.44 16.49
CA GLY A 105 -7.21 -6.87 17.66
C GLY A 105 -6.26 -7.83 18.36
N HIS A 106 -5.71 -8.79 17.62
CA HIS A 106 -4.82 -9.84 18.12
C HIS A 106 -3.35 -9.61 17.72
N TYR A 107 -3.07 -8.62 16.88
CA TYR A 107 -1.72 -8.30 16.48
C TYR A 107 -0.93 -7.68 17.63
N GLN A 108 0.28 -8.19 17.86
CA GLN A 108 1.26 -7.69 18.83
C GLN A 108 2.55 -7.35 18.10
N ALA A 109 3.19 -6.26 18.51
CA ALA A 109 4.42 -5.81 17.88
C ALA A 109 5.53 -6.87 18.04
N LYS A 110 6.14 -7.30 16.92
CA LYS A 110 7.29 -8.23 16.97
C LYS A 110 8.58 -7.53 17.42
N ASP A 111 8.71 -6.23 17.14
CA ASP A 111 9.86 -5.39 17.51
C ASP A 111 9.46 -3.91 17.74
N ASP A 112 10.43 -3.07 18.13
CA ASP A 112 10.22 -1.63 18.41
C ASP A 112 10.13 -0.73 17.17
N SER A 113 10.10 -1.31 15.96
CA SER A 113 10.04 -0.54 14.73
C SER A 113 8.78 0.32 14.66
N ARG A 114 8.87 1.42 13.92
CA ARG A 114 7.72 2.34 13.72
C ARG A 114 6.51 1.61 13.14
N TYR A 115 6.73 0.65 12.24
CA TYR A 115 5.67 -0.07 11.54
C TYR A 115 4.93 -1.01 12.50
N GLU A 116 5.66 -1.79 13.28
CA GLU A 116 5.11 -2.69 14.29
C GLU A 116 4.24 -1.95 15.32
N ARG A 117 4.73 -0.82 15.83
CA ARG A 117 3.96 0.01 16.78
C ARG A 117 2.70 0.62 16.16
N VAL A 118 2.73 0.95 14.87
CA VAL A 118 1.54 1.44 14.16
C VAL A 118 0.50 0.31 14.05
N LEU A 119 0.92 -0.89 13.66
CA LEU A 119 0.03 -2.05 13.53
C LEU A 119 -0.57 -2.46 14.88
N GLU A 120 0.22 -2.52 15.95
CA GLU A 120 -0.26 -2.82 17.30
C GLU A 120 -1.26 -1.79 17.82
N LYS A 121 -1.02 -0.49 17.56
CA LYS A 121 -1.96 0.57 17.92
C LYS A 121 -3.31 0.39 17.21
N ILE A 122 -3.29 0.15 15.91
CA ILE A 122 -4.49 -0.07 15.10
C ILE A 122 -5.22 -1.35 15.57
N SER A 123 -4.46 -2.39 15.91
CA SER A 123 -4.97 -3.64 16.46
C SER A 123 -5.72 -3.42 17.78
N THR A 124 -5.13 -2.67 18.70
CA THR A 124 -5.77 -2.33 19.99
C THR A 124 -7.10 -1.57 19.79
N GLU A 125 -7.22 -0.82 18.69
CA GLU A 125 -8.43 -0.09 18.32
C GLU A 125 -9.43 -0.96 17.51
N GLN A 126 -9.10 -2.25 17.28
CA GLN A 126 -9.86 -3.24 16.50
C GLN A 126 -10.22 -2.79 15.09
N GLY A 127 -9.24 -2.17 14.41
CA GLY A 127 -9.39 -1.68 13.04
C GLY A 127 -8.79 -0.30 12.85
N VAL A 128 -8.87 0.20 11.61
CA VAL A 128 -8.31 1.52 11.27
C VAL A 128 -9.23 2.61 11.81
N VAL A 129 -8.74 3.38 12.78
CA VAL A 129 -9.48 4.51 13.34
C VAL A 129 -8.78 5.82 12.98
N GLY A 130 -9.38 6.56 12.05
CA GLY A 130 -8.98 7.93 11.77
C GLY A 130 -9.50 8.88 12.83
N ARG A 131 -8.68 9.86 13.21
CA ARG A 131 -9.09 10.93 14.13
C ARG A 131 -9.15 12.22 13.33
N VAL A 132 -10.36 12.67 13.01
CA VAL A 132 -10.58 13.88 12.22
C VAL A 132 -10.79 15.07 13.16
N PRO A 133 -9.98 16.14 13.10
CA PRO A 133 -10.20 17.33 13.90
C PRO A 133 -11.56 17.97 13.61
N LEU A 134 -12.28 18.39 14.65
CA LEU A 134 -13.62 18.96 14.52
C LEU A 134 -13.62 20.24 13.67
N GLU A 135 -12.59 21.06 13.82
CA GLU A 135 -12.40 22.29 13.04
C GLU A 135 -12.27 22.02 11.54
N THR A 136 -11.62 20.91 11.18
CA THR A 136 -11.48 20.49 9.78
C THR A 136 -12.83 19.99 9.28
N ALA A 137 -13.45 19.07 10.03
CA ALA A 137 -14.73 18.49 9.62
C ALA A 137 -15.84 19.53 9.44
N LEU A 138 -15.91 20.54 10.31
CA LEU A 138 -16.89 21.63 10.23
C LEU A 138 -16.42 22.82 9.38
N SER A 139 -15.22 22.77 8.79
CA SER A 139 -14.61 23.89 8.05
C SER A 139 -14.59 25.21 8.85
N PHE A 140 -14.34 25.12 10.15
CA PHE A 140 -14.42 26.25 11.08
C PHE A 140 -13.17 26.32 11.98
N PRO A 141 -12.13 27.07 11.57
CA PRO A 141 -10.83 27.10 12.23
C PRO A 141 -10.87 27.54 13.70
N LEU A 142 -11.86 28.36 14.07
CA LEU A 142 -12.02 28.86 15.43
C LEU A 142 -12.44 27.79 16.43
N LEU A 143 -12.75 26.55 16.02
CA LEU A 143 -12.98 25.42 16.94
C LEU A 143 -11.69 24.68 17.32
N SER A 144 -10.55 25.00 16.70
CA SER A 144 -9.26 24.34 16.97
C SER A 144 -8.82 24.46 18.44
N TRP A 145 -9.18 25.54 19.14
CA TRP A 145 -8.93 25.71 20.58
C TRP A 145 -9.56 24.62 21.47
N LEU A 146 -10.60 23.93 21.00
CA LEU A 146 -11.24 22.84 21.75
C LEU A 146 -10.44 21.53 21.67
N GLY A 147 -9.59 21.37 20.65
CA GLY A 147 -8.80 20.14 20.44
C GLY A 147 -9.63 18.86 20.28
N ILE A 148 -10.91 18.98 19.89
CA ILE A 148 -11.82 17.83 19.77
C ILE A 148 -11.49 17.06 18.49
N GLN A 149 -11.28 15.75 18.63
CA GLN A 149 -11.09 14.84 17.51
C GLN A 149 -12.26 13.87 17.41
N ILE A 150 -12.80 13.71 16.21
CA ILE A 150 -13.87 12.78 15.87
C ILE A 150 -13.21 11.45 15.47
N PRO A 151 -13.37 10.38 16.27
CA PRO A 151 -12.90 9.06 15.87
C PRO A 151 -13.84 8.47 14.81
N VAL A 152 -13.27 8.09 13.69
CA VAL A 152 -13.95 7.49 12.55
C VAL A 152 -13.37 6.10 12.35
N ARG A 153 -14.21 5.09 12.56
CA ARG A 153 -13.82 3.69 12.37
C ARG A 153 -14.07 3.29 10.94
N PHE A 154 -13.03 2.78 10.29
CA PHE A 154 -13.10 2.26 8.94
C PHE A 154 -13.07 0.74 9.01
N LYS A 155 -14.14 0.10 8.57
CA LYS A 155 -14.07 -1.33 8.24
C LYS A 155 -13.44 -1.43 6.86
N THR A 156 -12.49 -2.35 6.71
CA THR A 156 -11.82 -2.61 5.45
C THR A 156 -12.06 -4.05 5.01
N MET A 157 -12.55 -4.24 3.79
CA MET A 157 -12.43 -5.53 3.10
C MET A 157 -11.24 -5.44 2.15
N THR A 158 -10.38 -6.44 2.17
CA THR A 158 -9.13 -6.40 1.41
C THR A 158 -9.08 -7.58 0.46
N ASN A 159 -8.87 -7.31 -0.82
CA ASN A 159 -8.56 -8.32 -1.80
C ASN A 159 -7.16 -8.09 -2.35
N PHE A 160 -6.35 -9.13 -2.41
CA PHE A 160 -4.99 -9.07 -2.93
C PHE A 160 -4.89 -9.74 -4.30
N SER A 161 -3.96 -9.24 -5.09
CA SER A 161 -3.50 -9.86 -6.31
C SER A 161 -2.01 -9.58 -6.46
N GLN A 162 -1.29 -10.52 -7.05
CA GLN A 162 0.14 -10.41 -7.28
C GLN A 162 0.48 -10.66 -8.75
N GLU A 163 1.52 -9.98 -9.21
CA GLU A 163 2.08 -10.12 -10.55
C GLU A 163 3.60 -10.06 -10.49
N ILE A 164 4.27 -11.01 -11.14
CA ILE A 164 5.72 -10.98 -11.32
C ILE A 164 6.05 -10.16 -12.58
N LEU A 165 6.82 -9.10 -12.38
CA LEU A 165 7.33 -8.22 -13.44
C LEU A 165 8.79 -8.55 -13.74
N THR A 166 9.10 -8.74 -15.01
CA THR A 166 10.47 -8.92 -15.50
C THR A 166 10.82 -7.81 -16.47
N GLU A 167 11.97 -7.19 -16.26
CA GLU A 167 12.48 -6.08 -17.07
C GLU A 167 13.92 -6.41 -17.47
N VAL A 168 14.20 -6.37 -18.77
CA VAL A 168 15.52 -6.63 -19.35
C VAL A 168 15.94 -5.36 -20.09
N THR A 169 17.04 -4.75 -19.66
CA THR A 169 17.52 -3.46 -20.19
C THR A 169 18.99 -3.53 -20.56
N ASP A 170 19.38 -2.86 -21.64
CA ASP A 170 20.79 -2.76 -22.02
C ASP A 170 21.55 -1.89 -21.01
N TYR A 171 22.74 -2.35 -20.60
CA TYR A 171 23.60 -1.66 -19.64
C TYR A 171 25.05 -1.65 -20.14
N GLY A 172 25.51 -0.52 -20.68
CA GLY A 172 26.86 -0.40 -21.22
C GLY A 172 26.99 -0.99 -22.63
N ILE A 173 28.20 -1.45 -23.00
CA ILE A 173 28.49 -1.86 -24.38
C ILE A 173 27.83 -3.20 -24.71
N ASN A 174 27.90 -4.19 -23.81
CA ASN A 174 27.29 -5.53 -23.99
C ASN A 174 26.78 -6.17 -22.70
N ASP A 175 26.67 -5.43 -21.60
CA ASP A 175 26.04 -6.00 -20.41
C ASP A 175 24.53 -5.77 -20.50
N THR A 176 23.76 -6.69 -19.94
CA THR A 176 22.31 -6.60 -19.85
C THR A 176 21.93 -6.62 -18.38
N MET A 177 21.10 -5.67 -17.96
CA MET A 177 20.53 -5.65 -16.62
C MET A 177 19.17 -6.35 -16.64
N VAL A 178 19.04 -7.36 -15.80
CA VAL A 178 17.80 -8.10 -15.57
C VAL A 178 17.27 -7.73 -14.21
N LYS A 179 16.03 -7.24 -14.16
CA LYS A 179 15.33 -6.86 -12.94
C LYS A 179 14.05 -7.66 -12.83
N ILE A 180 13.84 -8.26 -11.67
CA ILE A 180 12.61 -8.95 -11.30
C ILE A 180 11.97 -8.20 -10.15
N SER A 181 10.68 -7.93 -10.26
CA SER A 181 9.89 -7.29 -9.21
C SER A 181 8.58 -8.04 -9.00
N VAL A 182 8.04 -8.01 -7.79
CA VAL A 182 6.68 -8.46 -7.50
C VAL A 182 5.82 -7.23 -7.29
N ARG A 183 4.77 -7.10 -8.09
CA ARG A 183 3.71 -6.11 -7.90
C ARG A 183 2.60 -6.75 -7.08
N VAL A 184 2.25 -6.12 -5.98
CA VAL A 184 1.09 -6.48 -5.17
C VAL A 184 0.05 -5.37 -5.33
N THR A 185 -1.13 -5.73 -5.83
CA THR A 185 -2.28 -4.85 -5.94
C THR A 185 -3.30 -5.25 -4.90
N MET A 186 -3.75 -4.26 -4.13
CA MET A 186 -4.63 -4.47 -3.00
C MET A 186 -5.81 -3.50 -3.09
N ASN A 187 -7.02 -4.04 -3.11
CA ASN A 187 -8.25 -3.26 -3.14
C ASN A 187 -8.87 -3.23 -1.75
N GLN A 188 -8.94 -2.04 -1.15
CA GLN A 188 -9.51 -1.85 0.18
C GLN A 188 -10.84 -1.11 0.10
N GLU A 189 -11.90 -1.75 0.54
CA GLU A 189 -13.21 -1.10 0.65
C GLU A 189 -13.37 -0.47 2.02
N MET A 190 -13.44 0.86 2.08
CA MET A 190 -13.75 1.62 3.28
C MET A 190 -15.26 1.71 3.46
N VAL A 191 -15.75 1.32 4.64
CA VAL A 191 -17.19 1.43 4.96
C VAL A 191 -17.43 2.43 6.09
N LEU A 192 -18.20 3.47 5.79
CA LEU A 192 -18.76 4.48 6.70
C LEU A 192 -20.30 4.38 6.75
N PRO A 193 -20.99 4.94 7.77
CA PRO A 193 -22.44 5.04 7.75
C PRO A 193 -22.91 5.77 6.49
N PHE A 194 -23.64 5.04 5.62
CA PHE A 194 -24.19 5.48 4.32
C PHE A 194 -23.18 5.82 3.21
N PHE A 195 -21.91 5.43 3.38
CA PHE A 195 -20.87 5.68 2.37
C PHE A 195 -19.89 4.51 2.32
N HIS A 196 -19.55 4.07 1.11
CA HIS A 196 -18.50 3.08 0.90
C HIS A 196 -17.70 3.47 -0.34
N GLU A 197 -16.37 3.38 -0.25
CA GLU A 197 -15.47 3.68 -1.36
C GLU A 197 -14.35 2.64 -1.41
N ILE A 198 -13.93 2.26 -2.62
CA ILE A 198 -12.85 1.31 -2.86
C ILE A 198 -11.58 2.10 -3.18
N TYR A 199 -10.52 1.83 -2.42
CA TYR A 199 -9.19 2.38 -2.64
C TYR A 199 -8.25 1.30 -3.16
N PRO A 200 -7.90 1.31 -4.46
CA PRO A 200 -6.85 0.48 -5.00
C PRO A 200 -5.49 1.02 -4.56
N SER A 201 -4.62 0.14 -4.07
CA SER A 201 -3.23 0.46 -3.75
C SER A 201 -2.28 -0.52 -4.43
N GLU A 202 -1.19 -0.01 -5.01
CA GLU A 202 -0.21 -0.83 -5.72
C GLU A 202 1.19 -0.64 -5.13
N TYR A 203 1.87 -1.75 -4.86
CA TYR A 203 3.21 -1.75 -4.32
C TYR A 203 4.10 -2.67 -5.13
N THR A 204 5.24 -2.16 -5.59
CA THR A 204 6.22 -2.94 -6.35
C THR A 204 7.48 -3.17 -5.51
N PHE A 205 7.79 -4.43 -5.28
CA PHE A 205 8.96 -4.87 -4.53
C PHE A 205 10.03 -5.37 -5.49
N PRO A 206 11.23 -4.75 -5.54
CA PRO A 206 12.34 -5.32 -6.30
C PRO A 206 12.80 -6.60 -5.60
N VAL A 207 12.83 -7.70 -6.35
CA VAL A 207 13.21 -9.02 -5.85
C VAL A 207 14.66 -9.32 -6.18
N ALA A 208 15.00 -9.23 -7.47
CA ALA A 208 16.32 -9.54 -7.95
C ALA A 208 16.78 -8.50 -8.96
N LEU A 209 18.07 -8.20 -8.91
CA LEU A 209 18.75 -7.36 -9.89
C LEU A 209 20.07 -8.05 -10.24
N ARG A 210 20.21 -8.46 -11.51
CA ARG A 210 21.41 -9.15 -11.97
C ARG A 210 21.95 -8.49 -13.22
N LEU A 211 23.21 -8.08 -13.14
CA LEU A 211 23.97 -7.67 -14.31
C LEU A 211 24.52 -8.93 -15.00
N VAL A 212 24.07 -9.18 -16.22
CA VAL A 212 24.52 -10.28 -17.06
C VAL A 212 25.55 -9.73 -18.05
N LYS A 213 26.81 -10.10 -17.85
CA LYS A 213 27.89 -9.62 -18.72
C LYS A 213 27.89 -10.34 -20.07
N GLY A 214 27.86 -9.59 -21.17
CA GLY A 214 28.10 -10.10 -22.52
C GLY A 214 29.58 -10.05 -22.88
N ARG A 215 29.96 -10.71 -23.99
CA ARG A 215 31.33 -10.61 -24.51
C ARG A 215 31.50 -9.30 -25.25
N VAL A 216 32.55 -8.53 -24.96
CA VAL A 216 32.89 -7.30 -25.71
C VAL A 216 33.30 -7.66 -27.15
N PRO A 217 32.79 -7.00 -28.20
CA PRO A 217 33.05 -7.41 -29.58
C PRO A 217 34.49 -7.03 -29.95
N GLU A 218 35.19 -7.89 -30.69
CA GLU A 218 36.61 -7.67 -31.04
C GLU A 218 36.85 -6.38 -31.84
N VAL A 219 35.83 -5.88 -32.54
CA VAL A 219 35.86 -4.58 -33.26
C VAL A 219 36.18 -3.40 -32.34
N TYR A 220 35.80 -3.47 -31.05
CA TYR A 220 36.13 -2.44 -30.06
C TYR A 220 37.55 -2.58 -29.47
N LEU A 221 38.16 -3.76 -29.60
CA LEU A 221 39.52 -4.04 -29.10
C LEU A 221 40.60 -3.69 -30.15
N GLY A 222 40.22 -3.49 -31.42
CA GLY A 222 41.12 -3.25 -32.56
C GLY A 222 41.73 -1.84 -32.69
N GLY A 223 41.69 -1.01 -31.65
CA GLY A 223 42.29 0.34 -31.66
C GLY A 223 43.79 0.39 -31.30
N GLN A 224 44.39 -0.73 -30.88
CA GLN A 224 45.84 -0.83 -30.66
C GLN A 224 46.47 -1.70 -31.75
N THR A 225 46.51 -1.20 -32.97
CA THR A 225 47.56 -1.58 -33.91
C THR A 225 48.82 -0.81 -33.52
N ASN A 226 49.80 -1.54 -33.00
CA ASN A 226 51.16 -1.05 -32.74
C ASN A 226 51.73 -0.39 -34.01
N GLU A 227 52.14 0.87 -33.88
CA GLU A 227 53.23 1.43 -34.68
C GLU A 227 54.58 1.01 -34.07
#